data_AF-A0A1Y5E2E7-F1
#
_entry.id   AF-A0A1Y5E2E7-F1
#
_cell.length_a   1.000
_cell.length_b   1.000
_cell.length_c   1.000
_cell.angle_alpha   90.00
_cell.angle_beta   90.00
_cell.angle_gamma   90.00
#
_symmetry.space_group_name_H-M   'P 1'
#
loop_
_entity.id
_entity.type
_entity.pdbx_description
1 polymer ?
#
loop_
_entity_poly.entity_id
_entity_poly.type
_entity_poly.pdbx_seq_one_letter_code
_entity_poly.pdbx_strand_id
1 'polypeptide(L)'
;MIGIVMSGGLNNLFINDPVTFLQNNLIVHNAIEPFTSETEDPEEREFTFVERMINGRQAKAIKRNQDGSYSEMRVVELQLYGSTMETRAGPKSKHSHPLVSHYLPYMRGRAIGVHMGNDRPFMFNHSLTGCTLALTKEGATASVMHIADNLSAAQKDLHRQQFFGNRPVRQFVEKEYSAAAMTHVVGIYTKQHGWRFYAQGYDTADDYSFANSGAVIREGSDYFCYFGDKVVLV
;
A
#
# COMPACT_ATOMS: atom_id res chain seq x y z
N MET A 1 -11.25 17.14 27.89
CA MET A 1 -11.93 17.43 26.61
C MET A 1 -10.90 17.24 25.51
N ILE A 2 -10.89 16.09 24.84
CA ILE A 2 -9.84 15.74 23.85
C ILE A 2 -10.37 16.13 22.48
N GLY A 3 -9.75 17.14 21.86
CA GLY A 3 -10.05 17.55 20.50
C GLY A 3 -9.63 16.45 19.52
N ILE A 4 -10.60 15.94 18.76
CA ILE A 4 -10.38 14.97 17.68
C ILE A 4 -10.08 15.80 16.42
N VAL A 5 -8.89 15.62 15.83
CA VAL A 5 -8.54 16.25 14.54
C VAL A 5 -9.21 15.41 13.44
N MET A 6 -10.00 16.08 12.60
CA MET A 6 -10.86 15.47 11.59
C MET A 6 -10.07 14.84 10.44
N SER A 7 -10.61 13.76 9.86
CA SER A 7 -10.29 13.14 8.55
C SER A 7 -10.52 14.05 7.33
N GLY A 8 -10.47 15.37 7.51
CA GLY A 8 -11.12 16.42 6.69
C GLY A 8 -10.52 16.70 5.32
N GLY A 9 -10.03 15.68 4.60
CA GLY A 9 -9.59 15.84 3.22
C GLY A 9 -8.60 14.81 2.70
N LEU A 10 -8.13 13.83 3.48
CA LEU A 10 -7.10 12.88 3.03
C LEU A 10 -7.53 12.11 1.76
N ASN A 11 -8.76 11.60 1.72
CA ASN A 11 -9.30 10.93 0.53
C ASN A 11 -9.33 11.90 -0.67
N ASN A 12 -9.78 13.15 -0.46
CA ASN A 12 -9.84 14.15 -1.53
C ASN A 12 -8.43 14.55 -2.02
N LEU A 13 -7.46 14.69 -1.11
CA LEU A 13 -6.07 14.94 -1.45
C LEU A 13 -5.51 13.80 -2.29
N PHE A 14 -5.77 12.56 -1.90
CA PHE A 14 -5.36 11.38 -2.67
C PHE A 14 -6.06 11.30 -4.04
N ILE A 15 -7.39 11.52 -4.10
CA ILE A 15 -8.14 11.47 -5.36
C ILE A 15 -7.64 12.51 -6.36
N ASN A 16 -7.37 13.74 -5.88
CA ASN A 16 -7.02 14.86 -6.74
C ASN A 16 -5.56 14.79 -7.21
N ASP A 17 -4.64 14.34 -6.36
CA ASP A 17 -3.23 14.20 -6.69
C ASP A 17 -2.59 13.01 -5.93
N PRO A 18 -2.80 11.79 -6.42
CA PRO A 18 -2.39 10.59 -5.68
C PRO A 18 -0.86 10.45 -5.64
N VAL A 19 -0.14 10.94 -6.65
CA VAL A 19 1.33 10.84 -6.67
C VAL A 19 1.94 11.80 -5.65
N THR A 20 1.52 13.06 -5.64
CA THR A 20 1.96 14.01 -4.61
C THR A 20 1.51 13.56 -3.22
N PHE A 21 0.36 12.91 -3.10
CA PHE A 21 -0.05 12.29 -1.83
C PHE A 21 0.95 11.23 -1.37
N LEU A 22 1.35 10.27 -2.22
CA LEU A 22 2.31 9.24 -1.86
C LEU A 22 3.71 9.80 -1.55
N GLN A 23 4.09 10.94 -2.15
CA GLN A 23 5.34 11.62 -1.87
C GLN A 23 5.40 12.25 -0.48
N ASN A 24 4.24 12.65 0.06
CA ASN A 24 4.13 13.37 1.33
C ASN A 24 3.55 12.53 2.48
N ASN A 25 2.96 11.37 2.16
CA ASN A 25 2.31 10.49 3.13
C ASN A 25 2.80 9.05 2.96
N LEU A 26 3.22 8.44 4.07
CA LEU A 26 3.46 7.02 4.17
C LEU A 26 2.15 6.33 4.54
N ILE A 27 1.65 5.45 3.67
CA ILE A 27 0.54 4.57 3.99
C ILE A 27 1.12 3.41 4.79
N VAL A 28 0.87 3.41 6.09
CA VAL A 28 1.23 2.30 6.97
C VAL A 28 0.02 1.40 7.17
N HIS A 29 0.34 0.19 7.64
CA HIS A 29 -0.58 -0.89 7.96
C HIS A 29 -2.05 -0.51 8.03
N ASN A 30 -2.79 -1.15 7.14
CA ASN A 30 -4.23 -1.06 7.01
C ASN A 30 -4.86 -1.89 8.15
N ALA A 31 -5.93 -1.42 8.78
CA ALA A 31 -6.68 -2.18 9.80
C ALA A 31 -7.25 -3.52 9.28
N ILE A 32 -7.05 -3.81 7.99
CA ILE A 32 -7.49 -4.99 7.24
C ILE A 32 -6.43 -6.09 7.18
N GLU A 33 -5.17 -5.79 7.45
CA GLU A 33 -4.07 -6.76 7.36
C GLU A 33 -4.10 -7.92 8.37
N PRO A 34 -4.76 -7.84 9.54
CA PRO A 34 -5.01 -9.01 10.38
C PRO A 34 -5.98 -10.01 9.72
N PHE A 35 -6.75 -9.59 8.71
CA PHE A 35 -7.67 -10.44 7.98
C PHE A 35 -6.94 -11.03 6.76
N THR A 36 -6.44 -12.26 6.92
CA THR A 36 -6.21 -13.12 5.75
C THR A 36 -7.56 -13.33 5.07
N SER A 37 -7.64 -13.08 3.77
CA SER A 37 -8.90 -13.34 3.06
C SER A 37 -9.28 -14.80 3.24
N GLU A 38 -10.53 -15.07 3.57
CA GLU A 38 -11.09 -16.42 3.59
C GLU A 38 -11.50 -16.87 2.17
N THR A 39 -11.52 -15.95 1.21
CA THR A 39 -11.92 -16.18 -0.19
C THR A 39 -10.78 -15.84 -1.15
N GLU A 40 -10.73 -16.57 -2.27
CA GLU A 40 -9.72 -16.36 -3.32
C GLU A 40 -10.08 -15.19 -4.25
N ASP A 41 -11.14 -14.45 -3.95
CA ASP A 41 -11.66 -13.38 -4.81
C ASP A 41 -10.99 -12.03 -4.48
N PRO A 42 -10.54 -11.28 -5.49
CA PRO A 42 -10.18 -9.89 -5.29
C PRO A 42 -11.42 -9.09 -4.89
N GLU A 43 -11.26 -8.13 -3.99
CA GLU A 43 -12.39 -7.45 -3.40
C GLU A 43 -12.48 -6.01 -3.92
N GLU A 44 -13.61 -5.66 -4.51
CA GLU A 44 -14.00 -4.25 -4.58
C GLU A 44 -14.42 -3.81 -3.18
N ARG A 45 -13.68 -2.83 -2.65
CA ARG A 45 -13.90 -2.32 -1.30
C ARG A 45 -13.91 -0.81 -1.32
N GLU A 46 -14.67 -0.26 -0.38
CA GLU A 46 -14.64 1.15 -0.06
C GLU A 46 -13.63 1.36 1.06
N PHE A 47 -12.69 2.28 0.85
CA PHE A 47 -11.67 2.63 1.83
C PHE A 47 -11.74 4.08 2.27
N THR A 48 -11.08 4.37 3.38
CA THR A 48 -10.77 5.74 3.80
C THR A 48 -9.37 5.83 4.37
N PHE A 49 -8.72 6.96 4.14
CA PHE A 49 -7.50 7.32 4.87
C PHE A 49 -7.84 7.98 6.20
N VAL A 50 -7.09 7.62 7.23
CA VAL A 50 -7.11 8.27 8.54
C VAL A 50 -5.69 8.59 8.98
N GLU A 51 -5.53 9.58 9.84
CA GLU A 51 -4.21 9.86 10.44
C GLU A 51 -3.85 8.75 11.42
N ARG A 52 -2.63 8.21 11.31
CA ARG A 52 -2.12 7.24 12.28
C ARG A 52 -1.79 7.97 13.58
N MET A 53 -2.36 7.49 14.69
CA MET A 53 -2.07 8.01 16.03
C MET A 53 -1.28 6.96 16.84
N ILE A 54 -0.18 7.37 17.46
CA ILE A 54 0.62 6.55 18.38
C ILE A 54 0.76 7.34 19.69
N ASN A 55 0.39 6.72 20.82
CA ASN A 55 0.48 7.35 22.15
C ASN A 55 -0.18 8.75 22.23
N GLY A 56 -1.30 8.95 21.53
CA GLY A 56 -2.05 10.20 21.54
C GLY A 56 -1.49 11.33 20.67
N ARG A 57 -0.41 11.10 19.91
CA ARG A 57 0.14 12.03 18.90
C ARG A 57 0.03 11.45 17.50
N GLN A 58 0.08 12.33 16.49
CA GLN A 58 0.17 11.91 15.10
C GLN A 58 1.53 11.25 14.85
N ALA A 59 1.49 10.06 14.25
CA ALA A 59 2.70 9.33 13.91
C ALA A 59 3.48 10.04 12.80
N LYS A 60 4.80 9.89 12.83
CA LYS A 60 5.73 10.53 11.90
C LYS A 60 6.63 9.50 11.24
N ALA A 61 6.93 9.71 9.96
CA ALA A 61 7.91 8.90 9.25
C ALA A 61 9.04 9.79 8.72
N ILE A 62 10.24 9.22 8.66
CA ILE A 62 11.38 9.81 7.96
C ILE A 62 11.65 9.02 6.70
N LYS A 63 11.67 9.69 5.55
CA LYS A 63 12.06 9.12 4.26
C LYS A 63 13.51 9.43 3.98
N ARG A 64 14.25 8.41 3.53
CA ARG A 64 15.57 8.60 2.93
C ARG A 64 15.40 8.94 1.45
N ASN A 65 15.98 10.07 1.03
CA ASN A 65 16.00 10.49 -0.36
C ASN A 65 17.19 9.86 -1.12
N GLN A 66 17.14 9.89 -2.46
CA GLN A 66 18.17 9.31 -3.31
C GLN A 66 19.54 10.00 -3.15
N ASP A 67 19.54 11.29 -2.83
CA ASP A 67 20.74 12.08 -2.56
C ASP A 67 21.32 11.84 -1.15
N GLY A 68 20.71 10.94 -0.37
CA GLY A 68 21.09 10.65 1.02
C GLY A 68 20.52 11.62 2.05
N SER A 69 19.78 12.66 1.64
CA SER A 69 19.06 13.55 2.56
C SER A 69 17.83 12.86 3.16
N TYR A 70 17.21 13.51 4.15
CA TYR A 70 16.03 13.00 4.84
C TYR A 70 14.89 14.02 4.80
N SER A 71 13.69 13.54 4.48
CA SER A 71 12.45 14.31 4.53
C SER A 71 11.45 13.70 5.51
N GLU A 72 10.58 14.54 6.07
CA GLU A 72 9.47 14.08 6.90
C GLU A 72 8.28 13.71 6.02
N MET A 73 7.60 12.63 6.39
CA MET A 73 6.32 12.22 5.81
C MET A 73 5.28 12.13 6.92
N ARG A 74 4.04 12.49 6.59
CA ARG A 74 2.89 12.16 7.43
C ARG A 74 2.62 10.66 7.37
N VAL A 75 2.06 10.11 8.43
CA VAL A 75 1.71 8.69 8.49
C VAL A 75 0.19 8.56 8.47
N VAL A 76 -0.32 7.82 7.50
CA VAL A 76 -1.75 7.57 7.31
C VAL A 76 -2.01 6.07 7.28
N GLU A 77 -3.19 5.68 7.75
CA GLU A 77 -3.69 4.31 7.60
C GLU A 77 -4.77 4.29 6.54
N LEU A 78 -4.77 3.23 5.72
CA LEU A 78 -5.94 2.86 4.95
C LEU A 78 -6.87 2.05 5.87
N GLN A 79 -8.19 2.24 5.80
CA GLN A 79 -9.17 1.47 6.57
C GLN A 79 -10.39 1.17 5.71
N LEU A 80 -11.15 0.11 6.03
CA LEU A 80 -12.47 -0.10 5.41
C LEU A 80 -13.39 1.07 5.75
N TYR A 81 -14.06 1.59 4.75
CA TYR A 81 -15.03 2.64 4.95
C TYR A 81 -16.17 2.13 5.84
N GLY A 82 -16.36 2.80 6.98
CA GLY A 82 -17.40 2.45 7.94
C GLY A 82 -17.07 1.28 8.89
N SER A 83 -15.88 0.66 8.83
CA SER A 83 -15.47 -0.31 9.86
C SER A 83 -15.13 0.44 11.15
N THR A 84 -15.83 0.11 12.23
CA THR A 84 -15.74 0.79 13.54
C THR A 84 -14.75 0.13 14.50
N MET A 85 -13.72 -0.58 14.02
CA MET A 85 -12.70 -1.13 14.91
C MET A 85 -11.76 -0.02 15.39
N GLU A 86 -12.19 0.65 16.46
CA GLU A 86 -11.37 1.37 17.44
C GLU A 86 -10.40 2.45 16.97
N THR A 87 -10.70 3.16 15.89
CA THR A 87 -10.20 4.54 15.75
C THR A 87 -11.37 5.49 15.63
N ARG A 88 -11.27 6.59 16.38
CA ARG A 88 -12.22 7.70 16.54
C ARG A 88 -12.52 8.41 15.20
N ALA A 89 -13.07 7.70 14.22
CA ALA A 89 -13.72 8.30 13.07
C ALA A 89 -14.94 9.03 13.62
N GLY A 90 -14.83 10.36 13.71
CA GLY A 90 -15.95 11.23 14.07
C GLY A 90 -17.18 10.98 13.19
N PRO A 91 -18.33 11.57 13.54
CA PRO A 91 -19.56 11.40 12.78
C PRO A 91 -19.30 11.64 11.29
N LYS A 92 -19.78 10.70 10.44
CA LYS A 92 -19.73 10.77 8.97
C LYS A 92 -20.05 12.19 8.53
N SER A 93 -19.06 12.96 8.09
CA SER A 93 -19.33 14.26 7.50
C SER A 93 -19.96 14.00 6.13
N LYS A 94 -20.88 14.87 5.70
CA LYS A 94 -21.50 14.80 4.36
C LYS A 94 -20.50 14.94 3.19
N HIS A 95 -19.20 15.05 3.49
CA HIS A 95 -18.10 15.31 2.56
C HIS A 95 -17.00 14.23 2.58
N SER A 96 -17.13 13.16 3.37
CA SER A 96 -16.20 12.02 3.28
C SER A 96 -16.65 11.09 2.14
N HIS A 97 -16.00 11.18 0.98
CA HIS A 97 -16.22 10.26 -0.12
C HIS A 97 -15.36 9.00 0.06
N PRO A 98 -15.95 7.78 0.06
CA PRO A 98 -15.16 6.57 0.09
C PRO A 98 -14.26 6.46 -1.14
N LEU A 99 -13.07 5.89 -0.96
CA LEU A 99 -12.20 5.47 -2.04
C LEU A 99 -12.65 4.09 -2.50
N VAL A 100 -13.39 4.02 -3.61
CA VAL A 100 -13.72 2.73 -4.22
C VAL A 100 -12.50 2.23 -4.98
N SER A 101 -11.95 1.09 -4.57
CA SER A 101 -10.69 0.56 -5.08
C SER A 101 -10.75 -0.95 -5.21
N HIS A 102 -9.91 -1.49 -6.10
CA HIS A 102 -9.56 -2.91 -6.04
C HIS A 102 -8.65 -3.16 -4.84
N TYR A 103 -8.84 -4.30 -4.18
CA TYR A 103 -7.96 -4.79 -3.13
C TYR A 103 -7.46 -6.19 -3.44
N LEU A 104 -6.15 -6.37 -3.38
CA LEU A 104 -5.50 -7.68 -3.50
C LEU A 104 -5.10 -8.19 -2.12
N PRO A 105 -5.91 -9.08 -1.51
CA PRO A 105 -5.55 -9.66 -0.22
C PRO A 105 -4.35 -10.60 -0.33
N TYR A 106 -3.83 -11.00 0.83
CA TYR A 106 -2.90 -12.10 0.97
C TYR A 106 -3.65 -13.34 1.46
N MET A 107 -3.30 -14.49 0.88
CA MET A 107 -3.73 -15.79 1.36
C MET A 107 -2.56 -16.76 1.27
N ARG A 108 -2.24 -17.37 2.41
CA ARG A 108 -1.13 -18.31 2.51
C ARG A 108 -1.29 -19.48 1.54
N GLY A 109 -0.24 -19.80 0.80
CA GLY A 109 -0.22 -20.92 -0.14
C GLY A 109 -1.08 -20.71 -1.39
N ARG A 110 -1.49 -19.47 -1.69
CA ARG A 110 -2.31 -19.13 -2.86
C ARG A 110 -1.75 -17.94 -3.63
N ALA A 111 -2.34 -17.70 -4.79
CA ALA A 111 -2.15 -16.51 -5.58
C ALA A 111 -3.52 -15.91 -5.91
N ILE A 112 -3.72 -14.62 -5.60
CA ILE A 112 -4.99 -13.91 -5.81
C ILE A 112 -4.76 -12.84 -6.87
N GLY A 113 -5.58 -12.86 -7.92
CA GLY A 113 -5.43 -11.98 -9.07
C GLY A 113 -6.68 -11.17 -9.37
N VAL A 114 -6.50 -9.97 -9.90
CA VAL A 114 -7.57 -9.08 -10.36
C VAL A 114 -7.27 -8.56 -11.77
N HIS A 115 -8.30 -8.51 -12.62
CA HIS A 115 -8.28 -7.78 -13.88
C HIS A 115 -8.96 -6.43 -13.65
N MET A 116 -8.29 -5.33 -14.00
CA MET A 116 -8.71 -3.97 -13.68
C MET A 116 -8.94 -3.18 -14.96
N GLY A 117 -10.09 -2.52 -15.03
CA GLY A 117 -10.47 -1.59 -16.08
C GLY A 117 -10.06 -0.15 -15.75
N ASN A 118 -10.90 0.80 -16.17
CA ASN A 118 -10.75 2.23 -15.90
C ASN A 118 -11.89 2.79 -15.03
N ASP A 119 -12.78 1.92 -14.55
CA ASP A 119 -13.95 2.19 -13.73
C ASP A 119 -13.60 2.40 -12.26
N ARG A 120 -12.55 1.72 -11.78
CA ARG A 120 -11.93 1.94 -10.47
C ARG A 120 -10.51 2.45 -10.66
N PRO A 121 -10.20 3.71 -10.28
CA PRO A 121 -8.92 4.30 -10.61
C PRO A 121 -7.78 3.90 -9.67
N PHE A 122 -8.07 3.09 -8.63
CA PHE A 122 -7.12 2.74 -7.59
C PHE A 122 -7.07 1.24 -7.35
N MET A 123 -5.90 0.79 -6.92
CA MET A 123 -5.67 -0.55 -6.39
C MET A 123 -4.76 -0.45 -5.16
N PHE A 124 -5.07 -1.24 -4.13
CA PHE A 124 -4.20 -1.48 -2.99
C PHE A 124 -3.97 -2.98 -2.85
N ASN A 125 -2.82 -3.38 -2.32
CA ASN A 125 -2.57 -4.76 -1.93
C ASN A 125 -2.34 -4.86 -0.42
N HIS A 126 -2.51 -6.07 0.10
CA HIS A 126 -1.96 -6.43 1.40
C HIS A 126 -0.42 -6.39 1.33
N SER A 127 0.25 -5.94 2.41
CA SER A 127 1.72 -5.94 2.57
C SER A 127 2.44 -7.12 1.91
N LEU A 128 3.49 -6.82 1.16
CA LEU A 128 4.42 -7.78 0.58
C LEU A 128 5.53 -8.08 1.59
N THR A 129 5.50 -9.29 2.14
CA THR A 129 6.57 -9.83 3.01
C THR A 129 7.03 -11.14 2.39
N GLY A 130 8.11 -11.14 1.62
CA GLY A 130 8.56 -12.29 0.82
C GLY A 130 7.66 -12.67 -0.36
N CYS A 131 6.53 -11.99 -0.54
CA CYS A 131 5.55 -12.25 -1.58
C CYS A 131 6.03 -11.76 -2.97
N THR A 132 5.35 -12.18 -4.03
CA THR A 132 5.59 -11.68 -5.38
C THR A 132 4.35 -10.99 -5.92
N LEU A 133 4.52 -9.78 -6.44
CA LEU A 133 3.46 -9.09 -7.18
C LEU A 133 3.73 -9.24 -8.68
N ALA A 134 2.93 -10.05 -9.35
CA ALA A 134 2.98 -10.23 -10.79
C ALA A 134 1.98 -9.30 -11.46
N LEU A 135 2.38 -8.62 -12.53
CA LEU A 135 1.54 -7.59 -13.14
C LEU A 135 1.81 -7.40 -14.63
N THR A 136 0.77 -7.00 -15.35
CA THR A 136 0.82 -6.63 -16.78
C THR A 136 -0.16 -5.51 -17.05
N LYS A 137 0.07 -4.73 -18.11
CA LYS A 137 -0.83 -3.66 -18.55
C LYS A 137 -1.01 -3.70 -20.06
N GLU A 138 -2.23 -3.41 -20.51
CA GLU A 138 -2.60 -3.38 -21.92
C GLU A 138 -3.55 -2.19 -22.14
N GLY A 139 -3.01 -1.10 -22.68
CA GLY A 139 -3.76 0.14 -22.88
C GLY A 139 -4.34 0.69 -21.58
N ALA A 140 -5.68 0.74 -21.49
CA ALA A 140 -6.40 1.24 -20.32
C ALA A 140 -6.66 0.17 -19.24
N THR A 141 -6.20 -1.06 -19.45
CA THR A 141 -6.43 -2.18 -18.52
C THR A 141 -5.13 -2.64 -17.88
N ALA A 142 -5.24 -3.25 -16.71
CA ALA A 142 -4.13 -3.93 -16.06
C ALA A 142 -4.60 -5.25 -15.46
N SER A 143 -3.68 -6.17 -15.22
CA SER A 143 -3.93 -7.37 -14.43
C SER A 143 -2.83 -7.51 -13.41
N VAL A 144 -3.18 -7.78 -12.17
CA VAL A 144 -2.23 -7.88 -11.06
C VAL A 144 -2.56 -9.12 -10.24
N MET A 145 -1.53 -9.80 -9.75
CA MET A 145 -1.63 -10.98 -8.93
C MET A 145 -0.67 -10.89 -7.75
N HIS A 146 -1.20 -11.07 -6.54
CA HIS A 146 -0.44 -11.21 -5.31
C HIS A 146 -0.20 -12.71 -5.07
N ILE A 147 1.05 -13.13 -5.11
CA ILE A 147 1.48 -14.52 -4.97
C ILE A 147 2.18 -14.70 -3.63
N ALA A 148 1.68 -15.63 -2.81
CA ALA A 148 2.24 -15.88 -1.49
C ALA A 148 3.72 -16.29 -1.53
N ASP A 149 4.44 -15.88 -0.48
CA ASP A 149 5.87 -16.14 -0.26
C ASP A 149 6.17 -17.65 -0.21
N ASN A 150 5.31 -18.41 0.47
CA ASN A 150 5.49 -19.82 0.79
C ASN A 150 5.18 -20.80 -0.37
N LEU A 151 4.94 -20.29 -1.58
CA LEU A 151 4.81 -21.10 -2.80
C LEU A 151 6.19 -21.38 -3.42
N SER A 152 6.38 -22.62 -3.90
CA SER A 152 7.58 -22.96 -4.69
C SER A 152 7.59 -22.22 -6.04
N ALA A 153 8.77 -22.05 -6.65
CA ALA A 153 8.89 -21.38 -7.95
C ALA A 153 7.98 -21.98 -9.03
N ALA A 154 7.88 -23.32 -9.08
CA ALA A 154 7.00 -24.02 -10.02
C ALA A 154 5.51 -23.70 -9.79
N GLN A 155 5.08 -23.59 -8.54
CA GLN A 155 3.70 -23.18 -8.21
C GLN A 155 3.44 -21.72 -8.57
N LYS A 156 4.40 -20.82 -8.27
CA LYS A 156 4.31 -19.40 -8.65
C LYS A 156 4.16 -19.25 -10.17
N ASP A 157 4.96 -19.98 -10.94
CA ASP A 157 4.89 -19.99 -12.40
C ASP A 157 3.57 -20.58 -12.93
N LEU A 158 3.08 -21.67 -12.34
CA LEU A 158 1.79 -22.26 -12.69
C LEU A 158 0.64 -21.26 -12.51
N HIS A 159 0.55 -20.61 -11.35
CA HIS A 159 -0.48 -19.60 -11.08
C HIS A 159 -0.40 -18.44 -12.07
N ARG A 160 0.82 -17.97 -12.37
CA ARG A 160 1.03 -16.92 -13.36
C ARG A 160 0.55 -17.34 -14.76
N GLN A 161 0.89 -18.54 -15.21
CA GLN A 161 0.45 -19.04 -16.51
C GLN A 161 -1.07 -19.18 -16.58
N GLN A 162 -1.71 -19.67 -15.53
CA GLN A 162 -3.17 -19.81 -15.45
C GLN A 162 -3.90 -18.47 -15.56
N PHE A 163 -3.37 -17.41 -14.93
CA PHE A 163 -4.04 -16.11 -14.87
C PHE A 163 -3.63 -15.14 -15.99
N PHE A 164 -2.35 -15.10 -16.33
CA PHE A 164 -1.82 -14.19 -17.36
C PHE A 164 -1.80 -14.82 -18.75
N GLY A 165 -1.87 -16.15 -18.86
CA GLY A 165 -1.65 -16.85 -20.13
C GLY A 165 -0.27 -16.54 -20.70
N ASN A 166 -0.23 -16.23 -21.99
CA ASN A 166 1.01 -15.93 -22.73
C ASN A 166 1.42 -14.45 -22.66
N ARG A 167 0.73 -13.61 -21.87
CA ARG A 167 1.02 -12.18 -21.79
C ARG A 167 2.40 -11.93 -21.15
N PRO A 168 3.15 -10.90 -21.57
CA PRO A 168 4.35 -10.47 -20.85
C PRO A 168 4.00 -10.02 -19.43
N VAL A 169 4.67 -10.58 -18.42
CA VAL A 169 4.42 -10.30 -17.01
C VAL A 169 5.67 -9.78 -16.35
N ARG A 170 5.55 -8.61 -15.70
CA ARG A 170 6.53 -8.11 -14.75
C ARG A 170 6.31 -8.75 -13.39
N GLN A 171 7.37 -9.23 -12.75
CA GLN A 171 7.31 -9.79 -11.41
C GLN A 171 8.09 -8.91 -10.44
N PHE A 172 7.42 -8.16 -9.57
CA PHE A 172 8.03 -7.42 -8.48
C PHE A 172 8.27 -8.38 -7.30
N VAL A 173 9.54 -8.71 -7.08
CA VAL A 173 9.98 -9.79 -6.17
C VAL A 173 10.77 -9.24 -4.98
N GLU A 174 10.86 -10.03 -3.90
CA GLU A 174 11.48 -9.63 -2.63
C GLU A 174 12.82 -8.91 -2.77
N LYS A 175 13.75 -9.41 -3.60
CA LYS A 175 15.06 -8.78 -3.83
C LYS A 175 15.00 -7.31 -4.26
N GLU A 176 13.86 -6.82 -4.72
CA GLU A 176 13.67 -5.44 -5.17
C GLU A 176 13.15 -4.50 -4.07
N TYR A 177 12.63 -5.07 -2.99
CA TYR A 177 12.05 -4.32 -1.87
C TYR A 177 12.56 -4.77 -0.50
N SER A 178 13.44 -5.76 -0.43
CA SER A 178 14.00 -6.36 0.79
C SER A 178 14.79 -5.41 1.69
N ALA A 179 15.00 -4.16 1.27
CA ALA A 179 15.51 -3.12 2.16
C ALA A 179 14.48 -2.76 3.25
N ALA A 180 13.19 -2.97 2.99
CA ALA A 180 12.09 -2.71 3.92
C ALA A 180 11.47 -4.01 4.41
N ALA A 181 11.12 -4.07 5.69
CA ALA A 181 10.38 -5.14 6.31
C ALA A 181 8.97 -5.23 5.71
N MET A 182 8.30 -4.08 5.54
CA MET A 182 6.94 -3.99 4.98
C MET A 182 6.96 -3.21 3.66
N THR A 183 6.26 -3.74 2.65
CA THR A 183 6.10 -3.06 1.37
C THR A 183 4.66 -3.10 0.85
N HIS A 184 4.11 -1.95 0.50
CA HIS A 184 2.82 -1.84 -0.21
C HIS A 184 3.04 -1.38 -1.63
N VAL A 185 2.10 -1.69 -2.51
CA VAL A 185 2.03 -1.20 -3.89
C VAL A 185 0.65 -0.59 -4.13
N VAL A 186 0.66 0.68 -4.52
CA VAL A 186 -0.55 1.41 -4.91
C VAL A 186 -0.63 1.48 -6.42
N GLY A 187 -1.68 0.90 -7.00
CA GLY A 187 -2.03 1.08 -8.40
C GLY A 187 -2.86 2.35 -8.59
N ILE A 188 -2.48 3.17 -9.56
CA ILE A 188 -3.17 4.42 -9.92
C ILE A 188 -3.41 4.42 -11.43
N TYR A 189 -4.66 4.54 -11.83
CA TYR A 189 -5.07 4.79 -13.21
C TYR A 189 -5.32 6.29 -13.42
N THR A 190 -4.73 6.83 -14.49
CA THR A 190 -5.10 8.15 -15.01
C THR A 190 -5.36 8.05 -16.51
N LYS A 191 -6.25 8.89 -17.06
CA LYS A 191 -6.51 8.91 -18.51
C LYS A 191 -5.24 9.20 -19.33
N GLN A 192 -4.33 10.00 -18.80
CA GLN A 192 -3.11 10.42 -19.49
C GLN A 192 -2.03 9.33 -19.50
N HIS A 193 -1.92 8.54 -18.43
CA HIS A 193 -0.80 7.62 -18.24
C HIS A 193 -1.17 6.14 -18.14
N GLY A 194 -2.47 5.83 -18.18
CA GLY A 194 -2.97 4.49 -17.88
C GLY A 194 -2.66 4.08 -16.44
N TRP A 195 -2.58 2.77 -16.21
CA TRP A 195 -2.18 2.20 -14.92
C TRP A 195 -0.69 2.38 -14.67
N ARG A 196 -0.36 2.90 -13.48
CA ARG A 196 0.99 2.94 -12.91
C ARG A 196 0.95 2.38 -11.49
N PHE A 197 2.07 1.82 -11.05
CA PHE A 197 2.19 1.15 -9.76
C PHE A 197 3.36 1.75 -9.00
N TYR A 198 3.11 2.11 -7.74
CA TYR A 198 4.07 2.80 -6.88
C TYR A 198 4.23 2.03 -5.59
N ALA A 199 5.46 1.64 -5.28
CA ALA A 199 5.77 0.94 -4.05
C ALA A 199 6.14 1.92 -2.92
N GLN A 200 5.66 1.62 -1.72
CA GLN A 200 6.11 2.22 -0.46
C GLN A 200 6.73 1.13 0.41
N GLY A 201 7.97 1.32 0.85
CA GLY A 201 8.69 0.36 1.69
C GLY A 201 9.17 1.02 2.96
N TYR A 202 8.80 0.46 4.11
CA TYR A 202 9.14 1.00 5.41
C TYR A 202 9.40 -0.07 6.48
N ASP A 203 10.08 0.38 7.53
CA ASP A 203 10.23 -0.32 8.82
C ASP A 203 9.55 0.51 9.92
N THR A 204 9.23 -0.13 11.04
CA THR A 204 9.07 0.63 12.29
C THR A 204 10.41 1.25 12.69
N ALA A 205 10.38 2.35 13.44
CA ALA A 205 11.60 2.97 13.94
C ALA A 205 12.41 2.01 14.83
N ASP A 206 11.73 1.14 15.59
CA ASP A 206 12.38 0.16 16.45
C ASP A 206 13.10 -0.92 15.63
N ASP A 207 12.44 -1.50 14.63
CA ASP A 207 13.03 -2.51 13.75
C ASP A 207 14.24 -1.96 12.98
N TYR A 208 14.12 -0.73 12.46
CA TYR A 208 15.24 -0.07 11.78
C TYR A 208 16.43 0.14 12.71
N SER A 209 16.18 0.63 13.94
CA SER A 209 17.23 0.88 14.93
C SER A 209 17.93 -0.40 15.37
N PHE A 210 17.18 -1.50 15.49
CA PHE A 210 17.70 -2.82 15.80
C PHE A 210 18.60 -3.36 14.68
N ALA A 211 18.15 -3.26 13.42
CA ALA A 211 18.91 -3.73 12.26
C ALA A 211 20.14 -2.86 11.93
N ASN A 212 20.11 -1.57 12.31
CA ASN A 212 21.15 -0.60 12.00
C ASN A 212 21.72 0.00 13.28
N SER A 213 22.42 -0.81 14.07
CA SER A 213 23.01 -0.39 15.34
C SER A 213 23.84 0.90 15.17
N GLY A 214 23.43 1.98 15.83
CA GLY A 214 24.07 3.30 15.76
C GLY A 214 23.50 4.26 14.72
N ALA A 215 22.49 3.87 13.95
CA ALA A 215 21.75 4.80 13.10
C ALA A 215 20.89 5.73 13.95
N VAL A 216 21.07 7.05 13.77
CA VAL A 216 20.22 8.05 14.40
C VAL A 216 18.95 8.18 13.58
N ILE A 217 17.88 7.51 14.00
CA ILE A 217 16.54 7.96 13.60
C ILE A 217 16.30 9.31 14.27
N ARG A 218 15.75 10.28 13.54
CA ARG A 218 15.39 11.58 14.13
C ARG A 218 14.44 11.34 15.30
N GLU A 219 14.76 11.94 16.44
CA GLU A 219 13.97 11.84 17.67
C GLU A 219 12.48 12.09 17.40
N GLY A 220 11.63 11.18 17.87
CA GLY A 220 10.17 11.28 17.72
C GLY A 220 9.56 10.72 16.42
N SER A 221 10.36 10.12 15.54
CA SER A 221 9.87 9.37 14.37
C SER A 221 9.43 7.96 14.74
N ASP A 222 8.35 7.48 14.14
CA ASP A 222 7.76 6.16 14.40
C ASP A 222 8.07 5.13 13.30
N TYR A 223 8.39 5.62 12.09
CA TYR A 223 8.68 4.78 10.92
C TYR A 223 9.87 5.32 10.14
N PHE A 224 10.59 4.41 9.49
CA PHE A 224 11.63 4.72 8.52
C PHE A 224 11.20 4.26 7.14
N CYS A 225 11.11 5.18 6.19
CA CYS A 225 10.69 4.93 4.81
C CYS A 225 11.92 4.90 3.88
N TYR A 226 12.16 3.76 3.25
CA TYR A 226 13.25 3.60 2.28
C TYR A 226 12.89 4.18 0.92
N PHE A 227 11.62 4.05 0.54
CA PHE A 227 11.07 4.58 -0.71
C PHE A 227 9.57 4.79 -0.54
N GLY A 228 9.07 5.97 -0.93
CA GLY A 228 7.66 6.35 -0.75
C GLY A 228 6.82 6.39 -2.03
N ASP A 229 7.46 6.27 -3.20
CA ASP A 229 6.82 6.40 -4.50
C ASP A 229 7.63 5.69 -5.60
N LYS A 230 8.30 4.58 -5.25
CA LYS A 230 9.15 3.85 -6.19
C LYS A 230 8.29 3.26 -7.31
N VAL A 231 8.51 3.70 -8.55
CA VAL A 231 7.78 3.18 -9.71
C VAL A 231 8.11 1.70 -9.93
N VAL A 232 7.09 0.86 -9.98
CA VAL A 232 7.20 -0.53 -10.41
C VAL A 232 7.02 -0.56 -11.93
N LEU A 233 8.13 -0.63 -12.66
CA LEU A 233 8.14 -0.57 -14.12
C LEU A 233 7.45 -1.79 -14.74
N VAL A 234 6.39 -1.51 -15.52
CA VAL A 234 5.56 -2.45 -16.29
C VAL A 234 5.67 -2.17 -17.76
#